data_AF-A0A2I4AMA0-F1
#
_entry.id   AF-A0A2I4AMA0-F1
#
_cell.length_a   1.000
_cell.length_b   1.000
_cell.length_c   1.000
_cell.angle_alpha   90.00
_cell.angle_beta   90.00
_cell.angle_gamma   90.00
#
_symmetry.space_group_name_H-M   'P 1'
#
loop_
_entity.id
_entity.type
_entity.pdbx_description
1 polymer ?
#
loop_
_entity_poly.entity_id
_entity_poly.type
_entity_poly.pdbx_seq_one_letter_code
_entity_poly.pdbx_strand_id
1 'polypeptide(L)'
;MTRHGKNCTAGAVYTYHEKKKDTAASGYGTQSVRLGKDAIKDFDCCCLSLQPCQDPVVTPHGYLYEKQAILEYILHQKTEIAKKMKAYEKQKQALKTNNQL
;
A
#
# COMPACT_ATOMS: atom_id res chain seq x y z
N MET A 1 -16.73 -26.09 -12.94
CA MET A 1 -16.62 -27.03 -11.81
C MET A 1 -15.67 -28.15 -12.18
N THR A 2 -14.42 -28.09 -11.70
CA THR A 2 -13.47 -29.19 -11.85
C THR A 2 -13.92 -30.39 -11.01
N ARG A 3 -13.84 -31.57 -11.63
CA ARG A 3 -14.40 -32.85 -11.16
C ARG A 3 -13.88 -33.20 -9.75
N HIS A 4 -14.79 -33.36 -8.79
CA HIS A 4 -14.47 -33.81 -7.45
C HIS A 4 -13.97 -35.26 -7.50
N GLY A 5 -12.72 -35.50 -7.11
CA GLY A 5 -12.14 -36.84 -7.06
C GLY A 5 -12.78 -37.64 -5.92
N LYS A 6 -13.25 -38.85 -6.23
CA LYS A 6 -14.00 -39.74 -5.29
C LYS A 6 -13.24 -40.11 -4.01
N ASN A 7 -11.93 -39.87 -3.94
CA ASN A 7 -11.07 -40.20 -2.80
C ASN A 7 -10.31 -38.95 -2.28
N CYS A 8 -10.97 -37.80 -2.14
CA CYS A 8 -10.35 -36.62 -1.55
C CYS A 8 -10.25 -36.76 -0.02
N THR A 9 -9.23 -37.48 0.47
CA THR A 9 -8.89 -37.55 1.91
C THR A 9 -8.24 -36.27 2.45
N ALA A 10 -8.03 -35.27 1.58
CA ALA A 10 -7.62 -33.91 1.94
C ALA A 10 -8.82 -32.96 2.02
N GLY A 11 -9.93 -33.42 2.61
CA GLY A 11 -11.06 -32.55 2.93
C GLY A 11 -10.60 -31.48 3.93
N ALA A 12 -10.79 -30.21 3.61
CA ALA A 12 -10.51 -29.16 4.57
C ALA A 12 -11.38 -29.38 5.81
N VAL A 13 -10.74 -29.44 6.98
CA VAL A 13 -11.40 -29.63 8.29
C VAL A 13 -12.53 -28.62 8.47
N TYR A 14 -12.29 -27.39 8.04
CA TYR A 14 -13.28 -26.32 8.04
C TYR A 14 -14.09 -26.27 6.75
N THR A 15 -15.41 -26.18 6.93
CA THR A 15 -16.37 -25.83 5.91
C THR A 15 -16.11 -24.42 5.35
N TYR A 16 -16.68 -24.15 4.18
CA TYR A 16 -16.62 -22.81 3.58
C TYR A 16 -17.15 -21.71 4.52
N HIS A 17 -18.20 -22.01 5.30
CA HIS A 17 -18.83 -21.05 6.21
C HIS A 17 -17.95 -20.74 7.42
N GLU A 18 -17.31 -21.77 7.98
CA GLU A 18 -16.34 -21.60 9.08
C GLU A 18 -15.14 -20.77 8.63
N LYS A 19 -14.56 -21.10 7.47
CA LYS A 19 -13.47 -20.30 6.90
C LYS A 19 -13.87 -18.85 6.69
N LYS A 20 -15.07 -18.60 6.15
CA LYS A 20 -15.58 -17.23 5.95
C LYS A 20 -15.77 -16.48 7.26
N LYS A 21 -16.29 -17.16 8.30
CA LYS A 21 -16.47 -16.59 9.64
C LYS A 21 -15.13 -16.28 10.31
N ASP A 22 -14.16 -17.19 10.22
CA ASP A 22 -12.81 -17.02 10.76
C ASP A 22 -12.06 -15.90 10.02
N THR A 23 -12.22 -15.81 8.70
CA THR A 23 -11.66 -14.71 7.90
C THR A 23 -12.24 -13.38 8.37
N ALA A 24 -13.57 -13.30 8.52
CA ALA A 24 -14.26 -12.10 9.01
C ALA A 24 -13.82 -11.69 10.43
N ALA A 25 -13.69 -12.64 11.35
CA ALA A 25 -13.30 -12.38 12.74
C ALA A 25 -11.80 -12.03 12.89
N SER A 26 -10.92 -12.68 12.11
CA SER A 26 -9.48 -12.41 12.13
C SER A 26 -9.09 -11.13 11.39
N GLY A 27 -9.94 -10.63 10.48
CA GLY A 27 -9.63 -9.48 9.63
C GLY A 27 -8.51 -9.75 8.61
N TYR A 28 -8.05 -10.99 8.49
CA TYR A 28 -6.95 -11.38 7.61
C TYR A 28 -7.46 -12.17 6.41
N GLY A 29 -6.90 -11.92 5.23
CA GLY A 29 -7.30 -12.54 3.96
C GLY A 29 -8.19 -11.67 3.08
N THR A 30 -8.59 -12.20 1.93
CA THR A 30 -9.42 -11.49 0.95
C THR A 30 -10.91 -11.63 1.29
N GLN A 31 -11.52 -10.53 1.73
CA GLN A 31 -12.96 -10.48 2.02
C GLN A 31 -13.69 -9.59 1.02
N SER A 32 -14.82 -10.07 0.50
CA SER A 32 -15.76 -9.23 -0.25
C SER A 32 -16.80 -8.65 0.70
N VAL A 33 -16.58 -7.42 1.16
CA VAL A 33 -17.50 -6.69 2.04
C VAL A 33 -17.83 -5.33 1.42
N ARG A 34 -19.06 -4.85 1.65
CA ARG A 34 -19.46 -3.49 1.26
C ARG A 34 -18.80 -2.49 2.21
N LEU A 35 -17.93 -1.65 1.68
CA LEU A 35 -17.29 -0.58 2.44
C LEU A 35 -18.29 0.52 2.78
N GLY A 36 -18.17 1.07 3.99
CA GLY A 36 -18.96 2.20 4.45
C GLY A 36 -18.45 3.54 3.92
N LYS A 37 -19.11 4.63 4.32
CA LYS A 37 -18.70 6.01 3.95
C LYS A 37 -17.32 6.37 4.47
N ASP A 38 -16.99 5.86 5.66
CA ASP A 38 -15.72 5.99 6.37
C ASP A 38 -14.52 5.43 5.61
N ALA A 39 -14.74 4.51 4.67
CA ALA A 39 -13.68 4.00 3.81
C ALA A 39 -13.29 4.96 2.68
N ILE A 40 -14.07 6.00 2.44
CA ILE A 40 -13.84 7.00 1.40
C ILE A 40 -13.29 8.27 2.06
N LYS A 41 -12.21 8.82 1.50
CA LYS A 41 -11.66 10.10 1.93
C LYS A 41 -12.70 11.21 1.75
N ASP A 42 -12.93 12.01 2.78
CA ASP A 42 -13.76 13.21 2.67
C ASP A 42 -13.18 14.23 1.67
N PHE A 43 -14.06 15.09 1.14
CA PHE A 43 -13.72 16.02 0.06
C PHE A 43 -12.69 17.07 0.49
N ASP A 44 -12.81 17.60 1.70
CA ASP A 44 -12.01 18.65 2.32
C ASP A 44 -10.75 18.14 3.03
N CYS A 45 -10.54 16.83 3.07
CA CYS A 45 -9.37 16.22 3.70
C CYS A 45 -8.14 16.13 2.78
N CYS A 46 -6.96 16.34 3.36
CA CYS A 46 -5.67 16.20 2.70
C CYS A 46 -5.40 14.73 2.32
N CYS A 47 -4.89 14.49 1.11
CA CYS A 47 -4.53 13.14 0.65
C CYS A 47 -3.32 12.52 1.38
N LEU A 48 -2.58 13.29 2.19
CA LEU A 48 -1.44 12.79 3.00
C LEU A 48 -1.82 12.57 4.46
N SER A 49 -2.39 13.59 5.12
CA SER A 49 -2.71 13.52 6.55
C SER A 49 -4.08 12.92 6.84
N LEU A 50 -4.98 12.81 5.85
CA LEU A 50 -6.38 12.43 6.01
C LEU A 50 -7.15 13.30 7.03
N GLN A 51 -6.61 14.48 7.34
CA GLN A 51 -7.24 15.48 8.19
C GLN A 51 -7.83 16.60 7.32
N PRO A 52 -8.87 17.31 7.81
CA PRO A 52 -9.41 18.49 7.14
C PRO A 52 -8.32 19.54 6.90
N CYS A 53 -8.25 20.08 5.67
CA CYS A 53 -7.25 21.07 5.29
C CYS A 53 -7.55 22.46 5.88
N GLN A 54 -6.52 23.11 6.45
CA GLN A 54 -6.61 24.53 6.84
C GLN A 54 -6.21 25.48 5.69
N ASP A 55 -5.05 25.24 5.06
CA ASP A 55 -4.56 25.97 3.87
C ASP A 55 -4.45 25.00 2.68
N PRO A 56 -5.56 24.80 1.94
CA PRO A 56 -5.61 23.82 0.86
C PRO A 56 -4.84 24.26 -0.38
N VAL A 57 -4.04 23.36 -0.92
CA VAL A 57 -3.37 23.50 -2.22
C VAL A 57 -3.75 22.34 -3.12
N VAL A 58 -4.02 22.65 -4.39
CA VAL A 58 -4.52 21.67 -5.36
C VAL A 58 -3.48 21.48 -6.46
N THR A 59 -3.22 20.22 -6.79
CA THR A 59 -2.36 19.87 -7.93
C THR A 59 -3.13 19.99 -9.25
N PRO A 60 -2.45 20.14 -10.41
CA PRO A 60 -3.13 20.17 -11.71
C PRO A 60 -4.01 18.93 -12.01
N HIS A 61 -3.72 17.80 -11.35
CA HIS A 61 -4.50 16.57 -11.45
C HIS A 61 -5.74 16.53 -10.55
N GLY A 62 -5.98 17.56 -9.74
CA GLY A 62 -7.16 17.67 -8.87
C GLY A 62 -6.99 17.05 -7.48
N TYR A 63 -5.78 16.69 -7.05
CA TYR A 63 -5.55 16.21 -5.69
C TYR A 63 -5.41 17.37 -4.70
N LEU A 64 -6.12 17.26 -3.57
CA LEU A 64 -6.12 18.23 -2.47
C LEU A 64 -5.06 17.85 -1.41
N TYR A 65 -4.23 18.82 -1.06
CA TYR A 65 -3.24 18.69 0.00
C TYR A 65 -3.27 19.90 0.93
N GLU A 66 -2.78 19.69 2.13
CA GLU A 66 -2.40 20.79 3.02
C GLU A 66 -1.01 21.30 2.65
N LYS A 67 -0.85 22.62 2.59
CA LYS A 67 0.39 23.27 2.16
C LYS A 67 1.63 22.82 2.93
N GLN A 68 1.54 22.71 4.25
CA GLN A 68 2.66 22.27 5.08
C GLN A 68 3.02 20.81 4.77
N ALA A 69 2.04 19.91 4.81
CA ALA A 69 2.25 18.49 4.59
C ALA A 69 2.87 18.18 3.22
N ILE A 70 2.42 18.84 2.15
CA ILE A 70 2.97 18.58 0.81
C ILE A 70 4.41 19.07 0.66
N LEU A 71 4.76 20.20 1.27
CA LEU A 71 6.12 20.74 1.22
C LEU A 71 7.10 19.86 2.00
N GLU A 72 6.72 19.43 3.20
CA GLU A 72 7.49 18.49 4.01
C GLU A 72 7.70 17.17 3.26
N TYR A 73 6.64 16.64 2.63
CA TYR A 73 6.71 15.43 1.82
C TYR A 73 7.69 15.58 0.63
N ILE A 74 7.64 16.70 -0.10
CA ILE A 74 8.54 16.94 -1.23
C ILE A 74 10.00 17.00 -0.80
N LEU A 75 10.29 17.68 0.31
CA LEU A 75 11.65 17.76 0.85
C LEU A 75 12.14 16.37 1.27
N HIS A 76 11.33 15.64 2.03
CA HIS A 76 11.64 14.28 2.45
C HIS A 76 11.94 13.38 1.23
N GLN A 77 11.03 13.36 0.24
CA GLN A 77 11.18 12.53 -0.95
C GLN A 77 12.45 12.86 -1.74
N LYS A 78 12.78 14.14 -1.91
CA LYS A 78 14.03 14.57 -2.59
C LYS A 78 15.27 14.09 -1.84
N THR A 79 15.29 14.19 -0.52
CA THR A 79 16.45 13.72 0.28
C THR A 79 16.63 12.21 0.20
N GLU A 80 15.53 11.45 0.27
CA GLU A 80 15.55 9.99 0.15
C GLU A 80 16.01 9.53 -1.24
N ILE A 81 15.55 10.19 -2.30
CA ILE A 81 16.02 9.91 -3.67
C ILE A 81 17.53 10.17 -3.76
N ALA A 82 18.02 11.30 -3.24
CA ALA A 82 19.44 11.61 -3.27
C ALA A 82 20.29 10.57 -2.52
N LYS A 83 19.82 10.07 -1.37
CA LYS A 83 20.49 8.99 -0.63
C LYS A 83 20.52 7.69 -1.43
N LYS A 84 19.38 7.29 -2.01
CA LYS A 84 19.27 6.07 -2.83
C LYS A 84 20.15 6.13 -4.08
N MET A 85 20.21 7.27 -4.75
CA MET A 85 21.09 7.48 -5.91
C MET A 85 22.56 7.32 -5.54
N LYS A 86 23.01 7.94 -4.43
CA LYS A 86 24.40 7.78 -3.95
C LYS A 86 24.72 6.33 -3.57
N ALA A 87 23.78 5.62 -2.95
CA ALA A 87 23.96 4.20 -2.61
C ALA A 87 24.07 3.34 -3.87
N TYR A 88 23.23 3.60 -4.88
CA TYR A 88 23.27 2.90 -6.16
C TYR A 88 24.58 3.15 -6.92
N GLU A 89 25.09 4.38 -6.93
CA GLU A 89 26.38 4.71 -7.56
C GLU A 89 27.53 3.97 -6.89
N LYS A 90 27.55 3.89 -5.56
CA LYS A 90 28.55 3.11 -4.81
C LYS A 90 28.47 1.62 -5.13
N GLN A 91 27.28 1.05 -5.19
CA GLN A 91 27.08 -0.35 -5.58
C GLN A 91 27.58 -0.62 -7.00
N LYS A 92 27.29 0.29 -7.94
CA LYS A 92 27.75 0.18 -9.33
C LYS A 92 29.28 0.26 -9.44
N GLN A 93 29.93 1.13 -8.65
CA GLN A 93 31.38 1.22 -8.60
C GLN A 93 32.00 -0.07 -8.03
N ALA A 94 31.48 -0.59 -6.92
CA ALA A 94 31.95 -1.83 -6.31
C ALA A 94 31.85 -3.05 -7.25
N LEU A 95 30.75 -3.15 -8.01
CA LEU A 95 30.58 -4.20 -9.03
C LEU A 95 31.60 -4.07 -10.17
N LYS A 96 31.92 -2.84 -10.60
CA LYS A 96 32.94 -2.61 -11.63
C LYS A 96 34.33 -2.98 -11.16
N THR A 97 34.71 -2.61 -9.93
CA THR A 97 36.02 -2.98 -9.37
C THR A 97 36.15 -4.48 -9.16
N ASN A 98 35.08 -5.17 -8.73
CA ASN A 98 35.11 -6.62 -8.54
C ASN A 98 35.14 -7.40 -9.86
N ASN A 99 34.55 -6.89 -10.94
CA ASN A 99 34.62 -7.50 -12.28
C ASN A 99 35.93 -7.20 -13.03
N GLN A 100 36.80 -6.33 -12.49
CA GLN A 100 38.11 -5.99 -13.06
C GLN A 100 39.28 -6.74 -12.40
N LEU A 101 39.00 -7.56 -11.37
CA LEU A 101 39.89 -8.57 -10.79
C LEU A 101 39.60 -9.93 -11.41
#